data_AF-A0A948C6X1-F1
#
_entry.id   AF-A0A948C6X1-F1
#
_cell.length_a   1.000
_cell.length_b   1.000
_cell.length_c   1.000
_cell.angle_alpha   90.00
_cell.angle_beta   90.00
_cell.angle_gamma   90.00
#
_symmetry.space_group_name_H-M   'P 1'
#
loop_
_entity.id
_entity.type
_entity.pdbx_description
1 polymer ?
#
loop_
_entity_poly.entity_id
_entity_poly.type
_entity_poly.pdbx_seq_one_letter_code
_entity_poly.pdbx_strand_id
1 'polypeptide(L)' 'MRWIDDVKNALVALGGEAHLSQIYEIVEKNRSKRGDTMGKLKSWVRNTLQQNSREKGKNIFKSVYPVEMRKGIWRLL' A
#
# COMPACT_ATOMS: atom_id res chain seq x y z
N MET A 1 -5.29 6.76 -9.99
CA MET A 1 -5.78 5.51 -9.35
C MET A 1 -4.81 4.32 -9.43
N ARG A 2 -3.81 4.29 -10.32
CA ARG A 2 -2.98 3.10 -10.61
C ARG A 2 -2.24 2.44 -9.42
N TRP A 3 -1.92 3.16 -8.33
CA TRP A 3 -1.15 2.62 -7.19
C TRP A 3 -1.99 2.05 -6.04
N ILE A 4 -3.27 2.42 -5.96
CA ILE A 4 -4.14 2.04 -4.83
C ILE A 4 -4.38 0.54 -4.86
N ASP A 5 -4.75 0.02 -6.03
CA ASP A 5 -5.04 -1.41 -6.18
C ASP A 5 -3.77 -2.25 -5.96
N ASP A 6 -2.60 -1.77 -6.38
CA ASP A 6 -1.35 -2.49 -6.14
C ASP A 6 -1.01 -2.55 -4.65
N VAL A 7 -1.19 -1.44 -3.91
CA VAL A 7 -0.98 -1.41 -2.44
C VAL A 7 -2.03 -2.25 -1.72
N LYS A 8 -3.30 -2.20 -2.15
CA LYS A 8 -4.38 -3.04 -1.63
C LYS A 8 -4.06 -4.52 -1.79
N ASN A 9 -3.73 -4.92 -3.01
CA ASN A 9 -3.43 -6.30 -3.35
C ASN A 9 -2.17 -6.78 -2.62
N ALA A 10 -1.17 -5.91 -2.43
CA ALA A 10 0.02 -6.23 -1.64
C ALA A 10 -0.34 -6.54 -0.18
N LEU A 11 -1.13 -5.69 0.47
CA LEU A 11 -1.59 -5.93 1.84
C LEU A 11 -2.44 -7.18 1.96
N VAL A 12 -3.37 -7.42 1.03
CA VAL A 12 -4.20 -8.65 1.00
C VAL A 12 -3.32 -9.90 0.84
N ALA A 13 -2.34 -9.86 -0.08
CA ALA A 13 -1.42 -10.98 -0.31
C ALA A 13 -0.52 -11.28 0.90
N LEU A 14 -0.28 -10.29 1.75
CA LEU A 14 0.49 -10.43 2.99
C LEU A 14 -0.38 -10.80 4.20
N GLY A 15 -1.66 -11.16 3.99
CA GLY A 15 -2.56 -11.58 5.07
C GLY A 15 -3.30 -10.42 5.76
N GLY A 16 -3.33 -9.24 5.14
CA GLY A 16 -4.05 -8.07 5.64
C GLY A 16 -3.24 -7.21 6.61
N GLU A 17 -2.07 -7.65 7.07
CA GLU A 17 -1.11 -6.86 7.86
C GLU A 17 0.32 -7.11 7.38
N ALA A 18 1.10 -6.06 7.23
CA ALA A 18 2.49 -6.19 6.84
C ALA A 18 3.35 -5.00 7.28
N HIS A 19 4.66 -5.25 7.37
CA HIS A 19 5.63 -4.17 7.44
C HIS A 19 5.76 -3.45 6.09
N LEU A 20 6.00 -2.14 6.13
CA LEU A 20 6.08 -1.27 4.96
C LEU A 20 7.11 -1.73 3.93
N SER A 21 8.22 -2.35 4.37
CA SER A 21 9.21 -2.94 3.47
C SER A 21 8.65 -4.10 2.64
N GLN A 22 7.84 -4.98 3.23
CA GLN A 22 7.22 -6.10 2.54
C GLN A 22 6.19 -5.60 1.52
N ILE A 23 5.46 -4.54 1.86
CA ILE A 23 4.55 -3.89 0.91
C ILE A 23 5.34 -3.34 -0.28
N TYR A 24 6.49 -2.69 -0.05
CA TYR A 24 7.35 -2.23 -1.15
C TYR A 24 7.80 -3.38 -2.05
N GLU A 25 8.26 -4.48 -1.49
CA GLU A 25 8.74 -5.65 -2.24
C GLU A 25 7.66 -6.25 -3.14
N ILE A 26 6.43 -6.42 -2.62
CA ILE A 26 5.33 -6.97 -3.42
C ILE A 26 4.91 -6.01 -4.53
N VAL A 27 4.76 -4.72 -4.23
CA VAL A 27 4.38 -3.72 -5.25
C VAL A 27 5.48 -3.60 -6.30
N GLU A 28 6.75 -3.63 -5.90
CA GLU A 28 7.91 -3.64 -6.81
C GLU A 28 7.91 -4.86 -7.70
N LYS A 29 7.78 -6.06 -7.13
CA LYS A 29 7.70 -7.31 -7.90
C LYS A 29 6.57 -7.28 -8.93
N ASN A 30 5.41 -6.73 -8.57
CA ASN A 30 4.25 -6.65 -9.47
C ASN A 30 4.45 -5.60 -10.59
N ARG A 31 5.10 -4.48 -10.29
CA ARG A 31 5.36 -3.39 -11.24
C ARG A 31 6.53 -3.68 -12.18
N SER A 32 7.60 -4.30 -11.68
CA SER A 32 8.74 -4.73 -12.49
C SER A 32 8.34 -5.72 -13.58
N LYS A 33 7.38 -6.62 -13.28
CA LYS A 33 6.78 -7.52 -14.29
C LYS A 33 6.05 -6.79 -15.41
N ARG A 34 5.64 -5.54 -15.20
CA ARG A 34 4.93 -4.69 -16.18
C ARG A 34 5.86 -3.71 -16.91
N GLY A 35 7.16 -3.69 -16.59
CA GLY A 35 8.13 -2.76 -17.17
C GLY A 35 7.98 -1.32 -16.67
N ASP A 36 7.28 -1.08 -15.55
CA ASP A 36 7.08 0.27 -15.02
C ASP A 36 8.33 0.81 -14.33
N THR A 37 8.59 2.12 -14.46
CA THR A 37 9.74 2.77 -13.84
C THR A 37 9.55 2.97 -12.33
N MET A 38 10.58 2.62 -11.56
CA MET A 38 10.50 2.37 -10.12
C MET A 38 10.97 3.51 -9.22
N GLY A 39 11.56 4.58 -9.78
CA GLY A 39 12.31 5.59 -9.03
C GLY A 39 11.55 6.32 -7.92
N LYS A 40 10.20 6.32 -7.94
CA LYS A 40 9.36 6.94 -6.90
C LYS A 40 8.46 5.96 -6.16
N LEU A 41 8.60 4.64 -6.36
CA LEU A 41 7.65 3.64 -5.83
C LEU A 41 7.45 3.77 -4.32
N LYS A 42 8.54 3.81 -3.54
CA LYS A 42 8.45 3.85 -2.07
C LYS A 42 7.67 5.07 -1.59
N SER A 43 7.91 6.23 -2.21
CA SER A 43 7.18 7.46 -1.94
C SER A 43 5.70 7.33 -2.32
N TRP A 44 5.39 6.76 -3.49
CA TRP A 44 4.01 6.53 -3.92
C TRP A 44 3.25 5.58 -2.99
N VAL A 45 3.84 4.46 -2.61
CA VAL A 45 3.23 3.49 -1.69
C VAL A 45 2.97 4.14 -0.33
N ARG A 46 3.96 4.84 0.23
CA ARG A 46 3.80 5.54 1.52
C ARG A 46 2.71 6.61 1.45
N ASN A 47 2.71 7.45 0.43
CA ASN A 47 1.69 8.48 0.23
C ASN A 47 0.30 7.86 0.05
N THR A 48 0.20 6.74 -0.66
CA THR A 48 -1.06 6.02 -0.86
C THR A 48 -1.60 5.50 0.47
N LEU A 49 -0.76 4.88 1.31
CA LEU A 49 -1.16 4.41 2.63
C LEU A 49 -1.61 5.58 3.53
N GLN A 50 -0.83 6.66 3.59
CA GLN A 50 -1.12 7.81 4.44
C GLN A 50 -2.39 8.57 4.02
N GLN A 51 -2.52 8.88 2.73
CA GLN A 51 -3.67 9.64 2.21
C GLN A 51 -4.98 8.88 2.35
N ASN A 52 -4.93 7.55 2.39
CA ASN A 52 -6.10 6.70 2.50
C ASN A 52 -6.28 6.05 3.87
N SER A 53 -5.46 6.46 4.83
CA SER A 53 -5.61 6.02 6.20
C SER A 53 -6.93 6.51 6.79
N ARG A 54 -7.48 5.73 7.72
CA ARG A 54 -8.72 6.07 8.43
C ARG A 54 -8.70 7.49 9.01
N GLU A 55 -7.54 7.94 9.49
CA GLU A 55 -7.34 9.27 10.08
C GLU A 55 -7.49 10.42 9.07
N LYS A 56 -7.26 10.18 7.78
CA LYS A 56 -7.32 11.21 6.73
C LYS A 56 -8.66 11.30 6.02
N GLY A 57 -9.61 10.42 6.34
CA GLY A 57 -11.01 10.49 5.88
C GLY A 57 -11.25 10.28 4.37
N LYS A 58 -10.21 10.12 3.56
CA LYS A 58 -10.32 9.79 2.12
C LYS A 58 -10.20 8.29 1.95
N ASN A 59 -11.30 7.55 1.92
CA ASN A 59 -11.23 6.12 1.63
C ASN A 59 -11.61 5.79 0.19
N ILE A 60 -10.59 5.69 -0.66
CA ILE A 60 -10.76 5.17 -2.02
C ILE A 60 -10.56 3.65 -2.11
N PHE A 61 -10.23 2.97 -1.02
CA PHE A 61 -10.23 1.49 -0.93
C PHE A 61 -11.66 0.91 -0.82
N LYS A 62 -12.69 1.77 -0.88
CA LYS A 62 -14.14 1.50 -1.01
C LYS A 62 -14.83 0.76 0.14
N SER A 63 -14.10 0.02 0.98
CA SER A 63 -14.68 -0.69 2.14
C SER A 63 -13.67 -1.07 3.22
N VAL A 64 -12.37 -0.97 2.95
CA VAL A 64 -11.30 -1.24 3.91
C VAL A 64 -10.39 -0.03 4.02
N TYR A 65 -9.69 0.16 5.13
CA TYR A 65 -8.82 1.30 5.36
C TYR A 65 -7.45 0.80 5.82
N PRO A 66 -6.33 1.23 5.21
CA PRO A 66 -5.02 1.01 5.80
C PRO A 66 -4.90 1.80 7.11
N VAL A 67 -4.46 1.15 8.17
CA VAL A 67 -4.16 1.77 9.46
C VAL A 67 -2.74 1.41 9.87
N GLU A 68 -1.95 2.40 10.27
CA GLU A 68 -0.64 2.17 10.84
C GLU A 68 -0.82 1.71 12.30
N MET A 69 -0.62 0.42 12.55
CA MET A 69 -0.83 -0.17 13.88
C MET A 69 0.32 0.18 14.82
N ARG A 70 1.54 0.22 14.27
CA ARG A 70 2.81 0.58 14.92
C ARG A 70 3.76 1.12 13.85
N LYS A 71 4.85 1.76 14.25
CA LYS A 71 5.84 2.35 13.33
C LYS A 71 6.21 1.37 12.20
N GLY A 72 5.75 1.68 10.98
CA GLY A 72 6.02 0.88 9.78
C GLY A 72 5.14 -0.35 9.56
N ILE A 73 4.21 -0.69 10.46
CA ILE A 73 3.28 -1.82 10.33
C ILE A 73 1.90 -1.31 9.92
N TRP A 74 1.40 -1.80 8.79
CA TRP A 74 0.12 -1.40 8.21
C TRP A 74 -0.85 -2.57 8.13
N ARG A 75 -2.10 -2.35 8.53
CA ARG A 75 -3.19 -3.33 8.47
C ARG A 75 -4.38 -2.79 7.69
N LEU A 76 -5.04 -3.64 6.90
CA LEU A 76 -6.36 -3.36 6.32
C LEU A 76 -7.45 -3.68 7.35
N LEU A 77 -8.26 -2.67 7.69
CA LEU A 77 -9.44 -2.79 8.56
C LEU A 77 -10.74 -2.57 7.78
#